data_AF-A0A950RYS2-F1
#
_entry.id   AF-A0A950RYS2-F1
#
_cell.length_a   1.000
_cell.length_b   1.000
_cell.length_c   1.000
_cell.angle_alpha   90.00
_cell.angle_beta   90.00
_cell.angle_gamma   90.00
#
_symmetry.space_group_name_H-M   'P 1'
#
loop_
_entity.id
_entity.type
_entity.pdbx_description
1 polymer ?
#
loop_
_entity_poly.entity_id
_entity_poly.type
_entity_poly.pdbx_seq_one_letter_code
_entity_poly.pdbx_strand_id
1 'polypeptide(L)'
;MPARPGSKWYEVSQVGSPCIPTTTLLIAHPTDPLRLMTDAGWYSGRDFGHALQQTRDGGSTWSQFLPPGQKVNPCTLLGGQGAQPNRWYLVGNPFGSGVSAAVLRSGDEGATWNAALQMEPDVQRLCAGAYDPTNPDTIWTAASQTPDPTLTGVRASSDGGHTWSYLGTQNIGWVNALVRAADGSVLFAATNEGIRRLGF
;
A
#
# COMPACT_ATOMS: atom_id res chain seq x y z
N MET A 1 -24.86 -5.26 6.93
CA MET A 1 -26.02 -6.18 7.05
C MET A 1 -25.50 -7.58 7.30
N PRO A 2 -26.06 -8.38 8.22
CA PRO A 2 -25.62 -9.76 8.42
C PRO A 2 -25.91 -10.59 7.17
N ALA A 3 -25.01 -11.50 6.81
CA ALA A 3 -25.22 -12.46 5.74
C ALA A 3 -26.48 -13.28 6.05
N ARG A 4 -27.34 -13.48 5.04
CA ARG A 4 -28.55 -14.29 5.22
C ARG A 4 -28.16 -15.77 5.33
N PRO A 5 -28.84 -16.57 6.15
CA PRO A 5 -28.66 -18.02 6.11
C PRO A 5 -28.87 -18.53 4.68
N GLY A 6 -27.88 -19.26 4.14
CA GLY A 6 -27.89 -19.76 2.76
C GLY A 6 -27.13 -18.93 1.72
N SER A 7 -26.43 -17.86 2.12
CA SER A 7 -25.49 -17.15 1.23
C SER A 7 -24.41 -18.10 0.69
N LYS A 8 -24.12 -17.99 -0.61
CA LYS A 8 -23.09 -18.77 -1.31
C LYS A 8 -21.91 -17.89 -1.67
N TRP A 9 -20.72 -18.48 -1.66
CA TRP A 9 -19.54 -17.90 -2.30
C TRP A 9 -19.61 -18.14 -3.80
N TYR A 10 -19.21 -17.15 -4.58
CA TYR A 10 -19.06 -17.24 -6.03
C TYR A 10 -17.60 -16.92 -6.37
N GLU A 11 -17.01 -17.72 -7.25
CA GLU A 11 -15.70 -17.43 -7.82
C GLU A 11 -15.85 -16.28 -8.82
N VAL A 12 -15.09 -15.20 -8.62
CA VAL A 12 -15.16 -13.97 -9.43
C VAL A 12 -13.83 -13.65 -10.14
N SER A 13 -12.85 -14.56 -10.07
CA SER A 13 -11.62 -14.51 -10.86
C SER A 13 -11.06 -15.92 -11.06
N GLN A 14 -10.70 -16.26 -12.30
CA GLN A 14 -10.06 -17.55 -12.61
C GLN A 14 -8.54 -17.40 -12.56
N VAL A 15 -7.89 -18.33 -11.87
CA VAL A 15 -6.43 -18.43 -11.88
C VAL A 15 -6.01 -19.52 -12.86
N GLY A 16 -5.34 -19.11 -13.94
CA GLY A 16 -4.70 -20.05 -14.87
C GLY A 16 -3.55 -20.81 -14.21
N SER A 17 -3.70 -22.13 -14.12
CA SER A 17 -2.63 -23.11 -13.86
C SER A 17 -1.51 -22.96 -14.91
N PRO A 18 -0.20 -22.99 -14.56
CA PRO A 18 0.41 -23.92 -13.60
C PRO A 18 1.04 -23.27 -12.34
N CYS A 19 0.67 -22.04 -11.98
CA CYS A 19 1.29 -21.32 -10.86
C CYS A 19 0.31 -21.10 -9.70
N ILE A 20 0.81 -21.12 -8.45
CA ILE A 20 0.01 -20.79 -7.28
C ILE A 20 -0.28 -19.27 -7.32
N PRO A 21 -1.55 -18.86 -7.33
CA PRO A 21 -1.91 -17.46 -7.23
C PRO A 21 -1.54 -16.95 -5.84
N THR A 22 -0.79 -15.86 -5.77
CA THR A 22 -0.64 -15.11 -4.52
C THR A 22 -1.42 -13.82 -4.67
N THR A 23 -2.59 -13.77 -4.03
CA THR A 23 -3.26 -12.52 -3.69
C THR A 23 -2.81 -12.13 -2.28
N THR A 24 -1.98 -11.11 -2.21
CA THR A 24 -1.43 -10.56 -0.96
C THR A 24 -2.12 -9.25 -0.55
N LEU A 25 -2.80 -8.59 -1.49
CA LEU A 25 -3.54 -7.35 -1.32
C LEU A 25 -4.97 -7.53 -1.84
N LEU A 26 -5.97 -7.25 -1.01
CA LEU A 26 -7.37 -7.12 -1.42
C LEU A 26 -7.98 -5.92 -0.69
N ILE A 27 -8.27 -4.85 -1.42
CA ILE A 27 -8.72 -3.58 -0.84
C ILE A 27 -10.00 -3.13 -1.53
N ALA A 28 -11.02 -2.81 -0.74
CA ALA A 28 -12.23 -2.17 -1.24
C ALA A 28 -11.99 -0.69 -1.50
N HIS A 29 -12.61 -0.14 -2.53
CA HIS A 29 -12.66 1.30 -2.70
C HIS A 29 -13.44 1.92 -1.53
N PRO A 30 -12.93 2.99 -0.90
CA PRO A 30 -13.51 3.52 0.33
C PRO A 30 -14.92 4.11 0.15
N THR A 31 -15.28 4.48 -1.08
CA THR A 31 -16.57 5.14 -1.39
C THR A 31 -17.36 4.49 -2.53
N ASP A 32 -16.80 3.48 -3.22
CA ASP A 32 -17.46 2.80 -4.35
C ASP A 32 -17.61 1.31 -4.02
N PRO A 33 -18.81 0.83 -3.68
CA PRO A 33 -19.01 -0.53 -3.22
C PRO A 33 -18.79 -1.59 -4.31
N LEU A 34 -18.78 -1.21 -5.60
CA LEU A 34 -18.56 -2.13 -6.71
C LEU A 34 -17.10 -2.23 -7.12
N ARG A 35 -16.23 -1.44 -6.48
CA ARG A 35 -14.83 -1.33 -6.86
C ARG A 35 -13.90 -1.94 -5.81
N LEU A 36 -13.06 -2.85 -6.28
CA LEU A 36 -12.04 -3.51 -5.48
C LEU A 36 -10.71 -3.49 -6.24
N MET A 37 -9.60 -3.48 -5.51
CA MET A 37 -8.25 -3.61 -6.05
C MET A 37 -7.59 -4.85 -5.45
N THR A 38 -6.89 -5.61 -6.29
CA THR A 38 -6.17 -6.81 -5.89
C THR A 38 -4.86 -6.92 -6.66
N ASP A 39 -3.84 -7.46 -6.01
CA ASP A 39 -2.65 -7.88 -6.73
C ASP A 39 -2.91 -9.18 -7.49
N ALA A 40 -2.28 -9.29 -8.66
CA ALA A 40 -2.26 -10.48 -9.48
C ALA A 40 -0.78 -10.85 -9.68
N GLY A 41 -0.30 -11.74 -8.82
CA GLY A 41 1.04 -12.31 -8.89
C GLY A 41 1.01 -13.80 -9.21
N TRP A 42 2.06 -14.26 -9.88
CA TRP A 42 2.33 -15.68 -10.09
C TRP A 42 3.65 -16.04 -9.42
N TYR A 43 3.59 -16.88 -8.40
CA TYR A 43 4.80 -17.34 -7.75
C TYR A 43 5.51 -18.39 -8.62
N SER A 44 6.49 -17.96 -9.42
CA SER A 44 7.40 -18.84 -10.18
C SER A 44 8.80 -18.95 -9.54
N GLY A 45 8.97 -18.44 -8.33
CA GLY A 45 10.23 -18.48 -7.57
C GLY A 45 11.31 -17.48 -8.01
N ARG A 46 11.08 -16.67 -9.06
CA ARG A 46 12.03 -15.66 -9.57
C ARG A 46 11.44 -14.28 -9.94
N ASP A 47 10.12 -14.12 -9.88
CA ASP A 47 9.43 -12.87 -10.20
C ASP A 47 8.53 -12.52 -9.00
N PHE A 48 8.92 -11.48 -8.26
CA PHE A 48 8.18 -10.97 -7.08
C PHE A 48 7.44 -9.68 -7.40
N GLY A 49 7.35 -9.31 -8.69
CA GLY A 49 6.61 -8.15 -9.14
C GLY A 49 5.18 -8.54 -9.52
N HIS A 50 4.20 -7.99 -8.82
CA HIS A 50 2.79 -8.25 -9.03
C HIS A 50 2.21 -7.15 -9.92
N ALA A 51 1.32 -7.54 -10.85
CA ALA A 51 0.42 -6.58 -11.46
C ALA A 51 -0.63 -6.19 -10.43
N LEU A 52 -1.15 -4.95 -10.51
CA LEU A 52 -2.30 -4.55 -9.72
C LEU A 52 -3.51 -4.45 -10.65
N GLN A 53 -4.62 -5.05 -10.23
CA GLN A 53 -5.87 -5.07 -10.97
C GLN A 53 -6.99 -4.43 -10.16
N GLN A 54 -8.04 -4.03 -10.84
CA GLN A 54 -9.28 -3.53 -10.25
C GLN A 54 -10.49 -4.14 -10.93
N THR A 55 -11.58 -4.25 -10.19
CA THR A 55 -12.93 -4.39 -10.73
C THR A 55 -13.70 -3.10 -10.47
N ARG A 56 -14.70 -2.79 -11.29
CA ARG A 56 -15.63 -1.65 -11.08
C ARG A 56 -17.10 -2.09 -11.11
N ASP A 57 -17.34 -3.39 -11.17
CA ASP A 57 -18.65 -4.00 -11.41
C ASP A 57 -18.89 -5.20 -10.48
N GLY A 58 -18.32 -5.14 -9.27
CA GLY A 58 -18.51 -6.15 -8.22
C GLY A 58 -17.81 -7.48 -8.53
N GLY A 59 -16.73 -7.46 -9.32
CA GLY A 59 -15.96 -8.64 -9.69
C GLY A 59 -16.44 -9.33 -10.97
N SER A 60 -17.37 -8.73 -11.73
CA SER A 60 -17.83 -9.31 -13.00
C SER A 60 -16.76 -9.21 -14.07
N THR A 61 -16.00 -8.11 -14.09
CA THR A 61 -14.83 -7.91 -14.94
C THR A 61 -13.67 -7.30 -14.15
N TRP A 62 -12.46 -7.58 -14.63
CA TRP A 62 -11.21 -7.08 -14.04
C TRP A 62 -10.36 -6.41 -15.12
N SER A 63 -9.75 -5.29 -14.75
CA SER A 63 -8.83 -4.53 -15.60
C SER A 63 -7.58 -4.14 -14.83
N GLN A 64 -6.53 -3.74 -15.54
CA GLN A 64 -5.30 -3.29 -14.91
C GLN A 64 -5.52 -1.97 -14.16
N PHE A 65 -4.88 -1.85 -13.00
CA PHE A 65 -4.82 -0.62 -12.20
C PHE A 65 -3.41 -0.02 -12.19
N LEU A 66 -2.36 -0.85 -12.29
CA LEU A 66 -1.03 -0.39 -12.70
C LEU A 66 -0.87 -0.54 -14.22
N PRO A 67 -0.22 0.42 -14.90
CA PRO A 67 0.12 0.31 -16.32
C PRO A 67 0.91 -0.97 -16.65
N PRO A 68 0.77 -1.52 -17.87
CA PRO A 68 1.57 -2.65 -18.32
C PRO A 68 3.07 -2.45 -18.10
N GLY A 69 3.76 -3.47 -17.59
CA GLY A 69 5.20 -3.43 -17.33
C GLY A 69 5.59 -2.77 -16.00
N GLN A 70 4.69 -2.04 -15.34
CA GLN A 70 4.91 -1.54 -13.99
C GLN A 70 4.52 -2.61 -12.97
N LYS A 71 5.49 -3.05 -12.18
CA LYS A 71 5.31 -4.05 -11.13
C LYS A 71 5.72 -3.49 -9.80
N VAL A 72 5.06 -3.94 -8.74
CA VAL A 72 5.49 -3.74 -7.35
C VAL A 72 5.34 -5.03 -6.58
N ASN A 73 5.98 -5.15 -5.42
CA ASN A 73 5.58 -6.10 -4.40
C ASN A 73 4.70 -5.34 -3.40
N PRO A 74 3.36 -5.34 -3.55
CA PRO A 74 2.50 -4.39 -2.84
C PRO A 74 2.35 -4.78 -1.37
N CYS A 75 2.48 -3.82 -0.45
CA CYS A 75 2.11 -4.02 0.96
C CYS A 75 0.77 -3.37 1.28
N THR A 76 0.53 -2.14 0.82
CA THR A 76 -0.75 -1.45 1.01
C THR A 76 -1.05 -0.45 -0.08
N LEU A 77 -2.34 -0.22 -0.34
CA LEU A 77 -2.86 0.84 -1.21
C LEU A 77 -3.66 1.83 -0.37
N LEU A 78 -3.39 3.12 -0.56
CA LEU A 78 -3.98 4.22 0.20
C LEU A 78 -4.59 5.22 -0.79
N GLY A 79 -5.71 5.86 -0.44
CA GLY A 79 -6.37 6.84 -1.29
C GLY A 79 -7.81 6.50 -1.64
N GLY A 80 -8.35 7.13 -2.69
CA GLY A 80 -9.72 6.89 -3.17
C GLY A 80 -10.82 7.66 -2.43
N GLN A 81 -10.46 8.52 -1.48
CA GLN A 81 -11.40 9.30 -0.65
C GLN A 81 -10.76 10.60 -0.16
N GLY A 82 -11.60 11.46 0.44
CA GLY A 82 -11.16 12.69 1.08
C GLY A 82 -11.12 13.88 0.13
N ALA A 83 -10.27 14.88 0.43
CA ALA A 83 -10.17 16.14 -0.30
C ALA A 83 -9.69 15.98 -1.76
N GLN A 84 -8.98 14.89 -2.07
CA GLN A 84 -8.58 14.52 -3.42
C GLN A 84 -8.90 13.03 -3.64
N PRO A 85 -10.15 12.67 -4.01
CA PRO A 85 -10.54 11.26 -4.16
C PRO A 85 -9.73 10.54 -5.26
N ASN A 86 -9.21 11.27 -6.24
CA ASN A 86 -8.37 10.71 -7.32
C ASN A 86 -6.92 10.41 -6.91
N ARG A 87 -6.53 10.75 -5.67
CA ARG A 87 -5.18 10.52 -5.14
C ARG A 87 -5.05 9.07 -4.69
N TRP A 88 -3.98 8.42 -5.15
CA TRP A 88 -3.60 7.09 -4.68
C TRP A 88 -2.11 6.99 -4.39
N TYR A 89 -1.79 6.16 -3.40
CA TYR A 89 -0.43 5.76 -3.06
C TYR A 89 -0.36 4.25 -2.92
N LEU A 90 0.65 3.66 -3.56
CA LEU A 90 0.95 2.24 -3.44
C LEU A 90 2.30 2.10 -2.73
N VAL A 91 2.27 1.55 -1.52
CA VAL A 91 3.48 1.28 -0.74
C VAL A 91 3.88 -0.16 -1.01
N GLY A 92 5.11 -0.34 -1.49
CA GLY A 92 5.64 -1.64 -1.87
C GLY A 92 6.87 -2.05 -1.06
N ASN A 93 7.09 -3.36 -0.99
CA ASN A 93 8.29 -3.94 -0.42
C ASN A 93 9.43 -3.95 -1.46
N PRO A 94 10.54 -3.26 -1.20
CA PRO A 94 11.69 -3.28 -2.08
C PRO A 94 12.43 -4.63 -2.17
N PHE A 95 12.32 -5.49 -1.16
CA PHE A 95 13.22 -6.63 -1.00
C PHE A 95 13.00 -7.71 -2.06
N GLY A 96 14.07 -8.03 -2.81
CA GLY A 96 14.09 -9.10 -3.82
C GLY A 96 13.21 -8.84 -5.04
N SER A 97 12.52 -7.71 -5.13
CA SER A 97 11.51 -7.45 -6.17
C SER A 97 12.09 -6.93 -7.48
N GLY A 98 13.34 -6.43 -7.47
CA GLY A 98 13.93 -5.77 -8.64
C GLY A 98 13.22 -4.47 -9.02
N VAL A 99 12.32 -3.98 -8.16
CA VAL A 99 11.54 -2.75 -8.35
C VAL A 99 12.27 -1.58 -7.70
N SER A 100 12.35 -0.45 -8.40
CA SER A 100 13.08 0.74 -7.92
C SER A 100 12.26 1.66 -7.01
N ALA A 101 10.93 1.62 -7.06
CA ALA A 101 10.08 2.50 -6.27
C ALA A 101 9.53 1.81 -5.00
N ALA A 102 9.77 2.45 -3.86
CA ALA A 102 9.21 2.11 -2.55
C ALA A 102 7.77 2.60 -2.38
N VAL A 103 7.48 3.79 -2.92
CA VAL A 103 6.12 4.36 -2.94
C VAL A 103 5.84 4.89 -4.34
N LEU A 104 4.75 4.44 -4.94
CA LEU A 104 4.19 5.02 -6.16
C LEU A 104 3.01 5.91 -5.81
N ARG A 105 2.81 6.96 -6.61
CA ARG A 105 1.70 7.92 -6.51
C ARG A 105 0.98 8.06 -7.83
N SER A 106 -0.35 8.10 -7.76
CA SER A 106 -1.24 8.53 -8.84
C SER A 106 -2.05 9.74 -8.40
N GLY A 107 -2.37 10.63 -9.34
CA GLY A 107 -3.29 11.76 -9.14
C GLY A 107 -4.51 11.77 -10.03
N ASP A 108 -4.67 10.71 -10.80
CA ASP A 108 -5.61 10.57 -11.90
C ASP A 108 -6.32 9.21 -11.81
N GLU A 109 -6.68 8.83 -10.59
CA GLU A 109 -7.50 7.65 -10.32
C GLU A 109 -6.86 6.33 -10.80
N GLY A 110 -5.54 6.27 -10.69
CA GLY A 110 -4.71 5.14 -11.09
C GLY A 110 -4.40 5.06 -12.59
N ALA A 111 -4.72 6.08 -13.39
CA ALA A 111 -4.40 6.08 -14.80
C ALA A 111 -2.88 6.19 -15.05
N THR A 112 -2.17 7.00 -14.25
CA THR A 112 -0.70 7.11 -14.28
C THR A 112 -0.11 7.03 -12.88
N TRP A 113 1.09 6.46 -12.79
CA TRP A 113 1.80 6.25 -11.53
C TRP A 113 3.25 6.69 -11.64
N ASN A 114 3.68 7.51 -10.69
CA ASN A 114 5.05 8.03 -10.62
C ASN A 114 5.68 7.64 -9.29
N ALA A 115 6.99 7.46 -9.25
CA ALA A 115 7.70 7.21 -8.01
C ALA A 115 7.65 8.46 -7.10
N ALA A 116 7.15 8.28 -5.89
CA ALA A 116 7.15 9.26 -4.82
C ALA A 116 8.25 8.95 -3.78
N LEU A 117 8.67 7.70 -3.68
CA LEU A 117 9.86 7.33 -2.92
C LEU A 117 10.62 6.27 -3.71
N GLN A 118 11.88 6.55 -4.02
CA GLN A 118 12.78 5.55 -4.58
C GLN A 118 13.30 4.65 -3.47
N MET A 119 13.62 3.42 -3.81
CA MET A 119 14.30 2.48 -2.94
C MET A 119 15.74 2.95 -2.71
N GLU A 120 16.12 3.09 -1.45
CA GLU A 120 17.52 3.28 -1.05
C GLU A 120 18.16 1.88 -0.85
N PRO A 121 19.44 1.67 -1.22
CA PRO A 121 20.08 0.34 -1.18
C PRO A 121 20.11 -0.34 0.20
N ASP A 122 20.02 0.44 1.27
CA ASP A 122 20.09 0.04 2.67
C ASP A 122 18.70 -0.16 3.32
N VAL A 123 17.62 0.19 2.63
CA VAL A 123 16.25 -0.02 3.10
C VAL A 123 15.81 -1.44 2.75
N GLN A 124 15.62 -2.28 3.76
CA GLN A 124 15.20 -3.67 3.56
C GLN A 124 13.69 -3.88 3.63
N ARG A 125 12.94 -2.97 4.26
CA ARG A 125 11.49 -3.14 4.36
C ARG A 125 10.76 -1.80 4.48
N LEU A 126 9.83 -1.61 3.55
CA LEU A 126 8.71 -0.68 3.67
C LEU A 126 7.44 -1.50 3.50
N CYS A 127 6.63 -1.63 4.54
CA CYS A 127 5.37 -2.38 4.42
C CYS A 127 4.22 -1.82 5.25
N ALA A 128 4.33 -0.57 5.69
CA ALA A 128 3.24 0.12 6.38
C ALA A 128 3.15 1.54 5.86
N GLY A 129 1.92 2.01 5.64
CA GLY A 129 1.66 3.38 5.25
C GLY A 129 0.31 3.86 5.74
N ALA A 130 0.19 5.17 5.92
CA ALA A 130 -1.04 5.86 6.23
C ALA A 130 -1.03 7.22 5.52
N TYR A 131 -2.18 7.85 5.34
CA TYR A 131 -2.27 9.19 4.74
C TYR A 131 -3.37 10.00 5.40
N ASP A 132 -3.31 11.32 5.22
CA ASP A 132 -4.37 12.22 5.67
C ASP A 132 -5.43 12.41 4.57
N PRO A 133 -6.67 11.94 4.74
CA PRO A 133 -7.71 12.15 3.73
C PRO A 133 -8.12 13.63 3.59
N THR A 134 -7.91 14.46 4.61
CA THR A 134 -8.21 15.91 4.55
C THR A 134 -7.09 16.70 3.86
N ASN A 135 -5.86 16.19 3.90
CA ASN A 135 -4.72 16.73 3.15
C ASN A 135 -3.93 15.57 2.50
N PRO A 136 -4.35 15.07 1.32
CA PRO A 136 -3.77 13.87 0.72
C PRO A 136 -2.31 13.97 0.28
N ASP A 137 -1.70 15.16 0.33
CA ASP A 137 -0.26 15.32 0.16
C ASP A 137 0.53 14.94 1.44
N THR A 138 -0.17 14.77 2.56
CA THR A 138 0.40 14.23 3.80
C THR A 138 0.32 12.71 3.83
N ILE A 139 1.46 12.06 3.74
CA ILE A 139 1.62 10.60 3.74
C ILE A 139 2.75 10.17 4.68
N TRP A 140 2.54 9.03 5.34
CA TRP A 140 3.50 8.39 6.20
C TRP A 140 3.82 6.99 5.70
N THR A 141 5.08 6.60 5.79
CA THR A 141 5.52 5.24 5.47
C THR A 141 6.57 4.76 6.46
N ALA A 142 6.55 3.47 6.77
CA ALA A 142 7.56 2.84 7.60
C ALA A 142 8.84 2.58 6.82
N ALA A 143 9.97 3.09 7.28
CA ALA A 143 11.28 2.77 6.75
C ALA A 143 12.06 1.93 7.76
N SER A 144 12.48 0.73 7.35
CA SER A 144 13.41 -0.11 8.12
C SER A 144 14.72 -0.25 7.34
N GLN A 145 15.81 0.23 7.95
CA GLN A 145 17.14 0.18 7.37
C GLN A 145 18.00 -0.87 8.06
N THR A 146 18.93 -1.47 7.30
CA THR A 146 19.94 -2.40 7.80
C THR A 146 21.31 -2.04 7.20
N PRO A 147 22.42 -2.22 7.92
CA PRO A 147 22.52 -2.91 9.21
C PRO A 147 22.19 -2.03 10.42
N ASP A 148 21.95 -0.72 10.23
CA ASP A 148 21.74 0.21 11.34
C ASP A 148 20.25 0.29 11.74
N PRO A 149 19.81 -0.40 12.82
CA PRO A 149 18.42 -0.35 13.26
C PRO A 149 18.04 1.04 13.80
N THR A 150 19.01 1.90 14.13
CA THR A 150 18.73 3.23 14.67
C THR A 150 18.05 4.13 13.65
N LEU A 151 18.16 3.81 12.35
CA LEU A 151 17.51 4.50 11.24
C LEU A 151 16.14 3.91 10.88
N THR A 152 15.60 3.02 11.72
CA THR A 152 14.25 2.48 11.58
C THR A 152 13.22 3.42 12.20
N GLY A 153 12.17 3.77 11.45
CA GLY A 153 11.11 4.64 11.95
C GLY A 153 10.03 4.94 10.93
N VAL A 154 9.29 6.02 11.17
CA VAL A 154 8.28 6.52 10.25
C VAL A 154 8.88 7.69 9.47
N ARG A 155 8.78 7.68 8.15
CA ARG A 155 9.03 8.84 7.30
C ARG A 155 7.71 9.49 6.94
N ALA A 156 7.67 10.82 6.96
CA ALA A 156 6.55 11.65 6.56
C ALA A 156 6.91 12.48 5.34
N SER A 157 5.92 12.69 4.49
CA SER A 157 5.92 13.72 3.46
C SER A 157 4.66 14.57 3.64
N SER A 158 4.77 15.87 3.37
CA SER A 158 3.65 16.83 3.35
C SER A 158 3.44 17.47 1.98
N ASP A 159 4.17 17.01 0.96
CA ASP A 159 4.15 17.53 -0.41
C ASP A 159 3.85 16.42 -1.42
N GLY A 160 3.13 15.40 -0.98
CA GLY A 160 2.68 14.31 -1.82
C GLY A 160 3.78 13.30 -2.16
N GLY A 161 4.83 13.24 -1.33
CA GLY A 161 5.97 12.38 -1.52
C GLY A 161 7.00 12.96 -2.49
N HIS A 162 7.15 14.27 -2.57
CA HIS A 162 8.30 14.87 -3.26
C HIS A 162 9.52 14.96 -2.33
N THR A 163 9.29 15.27 -1.07
CA THR A 163 10.31 15.26 -0.01
C THR A 163 9.84 14.44 1.19
N TRP A 164 10.81 13.84 1.89
CA TRP A 164 10.56 12.96 3.03
C TRP A 164 11.49 13.30 4.19
N SER A 165 10.97 13.21 5.41
CA SER A 165 11.74 13.37 6.64
C SER A 165 11.29 12.36 7.69
N TYR A 166 12.15 12.03 8.65
CA TYR A 166 11.75 11.17 9.76
C TYR A 166 10.77 11.91 10.68
N LEU A 167 9.72 11.20 11.08
CA LEU A 167 8.69 11.68 11.97
C LEU A 167 8.89 11.10 13.37
N GLY A 168 9.09 11.99 14.34
CA GLY A 168 9.31 11.60 15.74
C GLY A 168 10.66 10.91 15.96
N THR A 169 10.77 10.19 17.08
CA THR A 169 11.96 9.43 17.43
C THR A 169 12.12 8.21 16.52
N GLN A 170 13.36 7.94 16.09
CA GLN A 170 13.72 6.71 15.37
C GLN A 170 14.01 5.58 16.37
N ASN A 171 14.40 4.41 15.86
CA ASN A 171 14.64 3.19 16.63
C ASN A 171 13.40 2.71 17.42
N ILE A 172 12.26 2.63 16.73
CA ILE A 172 10.98 2.22 17.33
C ILE A 172 10.63 0.74 17.05
N GLY A 173 11.59 -0.02 16.54
CA GLY A 173 11.39 -1.37 16.02
C GLY A 173 10.79 -1.39 14.60
N TRP A 174 10.70 -2.59 14.02
CA TRP A 174 10.10 -2.80 12.71
C TRP A 174 8.61 -2.50 12.73
N VAL A 175 8.17 -1.57 11.88
CA VAL A 175 6.76 -1.17 11.79
C VAL A 175 6.03 -2.04 10.77
N ASN A 176 4.98 -2.71 11.22
CA ASN A 176 4.15 -3.61 10.42
C ASN A 176 2.85 -2.96 9.92
N ALA A 177 2.33 -1.97 10.66
CA ALA A 177 1.15 -1.22 10.27
C ALA A 177 1.19 0.21 10.80
N LEU A 178 0.63 1.14 10.03
CA LEU A 178 0.41 2.53 10.40
C LEU A 178 -1.08 2.84 10.25
N VAL A 179 -1.66 3.50 11.25
CA VAL A 179 -3.07 3.92 11.22
C VAL A 179 -3.18 5.32 11.81
N ARG A 180 -3.75 6.26 11.05
CA ARG A 180 -4.15 7.57 11.54
C ARG A 180 -5.51 7.46 12.22
N ALA A 181 -5.66 8.05 13.40
CA ALA A 181 -6.95 8.17 14.07
C ALA A 181 -7.93 8.95 13.18
N ALA A 182 -9.22 8.62 13.25
CA ALA A 182 -10.24 9.23 12.41
C ALA A 182 -10.34 10.75 12.60
N ASP A 183 -10.15 11.23 13.84
CA ASP A 183 -10.11 12.65 14.19
C ASP A 183 -8.80 13.35 13.78
N GLY A 184 -7.80 12.58 13.36
CA GLY A 184 -6.50 13.10 12.95
C GLY A 184 -5.55 13.51 14.06
N SER A 185 -5.90 13.26 15.32
CA SER A 185 -5.09 13.68 16.45
C SER A 185 -3.84 12.82 16.68
N VAL A 186 -3.85 11.57 16.17
CA VAL A 186 -2.83 10.57 16.50
C VAL A 186 -2.50 9.69 15.29
N LEU A 187 -1.22 9.36 15.15
CA LEU A 187 -0.73 8.24 14.34
C LEU A 187 -0.31 7.08 15.24
N PHE A 188 -0.85 5.89 15.00
CA PHE A 188 -0.45 4.66 15.67
C PHE A 188 0.47 3.83 14.76
N ALA A 189 1.48 3.21 15.37
CA ALA A 189 2.37 2.27 14.72
C ALA A 189 2.37 0.94 15.47
N ALA A 190 2.05 -0.15 14.78
CA ALA A 190 2.24 -1.49 15.30
C ALA A 190 3.67 -1.93 14.97
N THR A 191 4.50 -2.15 15.99
CA THR A 191 5.89 -2.57 15.83
C THR A 191 6.14 -3.95 16.43
N ASN A 192 7.29 -4.55 16.15
CA ASN A 192 7.72 -5.80 16.80
C ASN A 192 8.04 -5.63 18.30
N GLU A 193 8.06 -4.39 18.81
CA GLU A 193 8.27 -4.06 20.22
C GLU A 193 6.99 -3.61 20.94
N GLY A 194 5.85 -3.62 20.24
CA GLY A 194 4.55 -3.21 20.75
C GLY A 194 3.91 -2.08 19.93
N ILE A 195 2.90 -1.43 20.50
CA ILE A 195 2.18 -0.34 19.84
C ILE A 195 2.79 1.00 20.28
N ARG A 196 3.15 1.84 19.32
CA ARG A 196 3.62 3.22 19.52
C ARG A 196 2.53 4.19 19.03
N ARG A 197 2.52 5.41 19.59
CA ARG A 197 1.64 6.50 19.14
C ARG A 197 2.40 7.82 19.08
N LEU A 198 2.00 8.68 18.15
CA LEU A 198 2.47 10.07 18.05
C LEU A 198 1.26 11.00 17.91
N GLY A 199 1.16 12.00 18.79
CA GLY A 199 0.15 13.05 18.66
C GLY A 199 0.59 14.13 17.68
N PHE A 200 -0.35 14.71 16.96
CA PHE A 200 -0.15 15.85 16.04
C PHE A 200 -0.61 17.17 16.65
#